data_AF-A0A2E4TG06-F1
#
_entry.id   AF-A0A2E4TG06-F1
#
_cell.length_a   1.000
_cell.length_b   1.000
_cell.length_c   1.000
_cell.angle_alpha   90.00
_cell.angle_beta   90.00
_cell.angle_gamma   90.00
#
_symmetry.space_group_name_H-M   'P 1'
#
loop_
_entity.id
_entity.type
_entity.pdbx_description
1 polymer ?
#
loop_
_entity_poly.entity_id
_entity_poly.type
_entity_poly.pdbx_seq_one_letter_code
_entity_poly.pdbx_strand_id
1 'polypeptide(L)'
;MAELSNKLGIKSSKINLVSYEDTIFNDSSLGCPEPGKFYAQVITPGWKIMFEADGNIYEYHSNIDGSYYIDCTSLNNLETVNALEQFNLYNPEKVDIFRLNNGQFLPLIELNEDEIKTFVESLNSPIKIIEKENCNFLYKVTFIFNDRNISLFSICEDGKKYGEFEISENKAFELPDIFMNLIGKYSSSLSFPGKPSLD
;
A
#
# COMPACT_ATOMS: atom_id res chain seq x y z
N MET A 1 -12.19 4.69 21.73
CA MET A 1 -11.59 4.96 23.07
C MET A 1 -10.49 3.99 23.46
N ALA A 2 -10.71 2.67 23.49
CA ALA A 2 -9.64 1.71 23.85
C ALA A 2 -8.42 1.82 22.92
N GLU A 3 -8.65 1.94 21.62
CA GLU A 3 -7.56 2.12 20.64
C GLU A 3 -6.74 3.39 20.90
N LEU A 4 -7.41 4.55 21.01
CA LEU A 4 -6.74 5.81 21.31
C LEU A 4 -6.00 5.79 22.66
N SER A 5 -6.57 5.12 23.66
CA SER A 5 -5.96 4.90 24.98
C SER A 5 -4.66 4.11 24.87
N ASN A 6 -4.65 3.02 24.10
CA ASN A 6 -3.46 2.23 23.83
C ASN A 6 -2.42 3.01 23.04
N LYS A 7 -2.85 3.71 21.98
CA LYS A 7 -1.98 4.53 21.12
C LYS A 7 -1.25 5.62 21.90
N LEU A 8 -1.94 6.30 22.82
CA LEU A 8 -1.38 7.38 23.62
C LEU A 8 -0.72 6.90 24.92
N GLY A 9 -0.90 5.63 25.31
CA GLY A 9 -0.41 5.12 26.60
C GLY A 9 -1.08 5.76 27.82
N ILE A 10 -2.30 6.30 27.66
CA ILE A 10 -3.07 6.94 28.75
C ILE A 10 -4.28 6.10 29.12
N LYS A 11 -4.86 6.32 30.31
CA LYS A 11 -6.12 5.67 30.71
C LYS A 11 -7.29 6.23 29.90
N SER A 12 -8.25 5.37 29.54
CA SER A 12 -9.47 5.79 28.83
C SER A 12 -10.27 6.87 29.56
N SER A 13 -10.20 6.94 30.90
CA SER A 13 -10.83 7.99 31.70
C SER A 13 -10.24 9.39 31.49
N LYS A 14 -9.11 9.50 30.76
CA LYS A 14 -8.51 10.77 30.34
C LYS A 14 -8.91 11.18 28.92
N ILE A 15 -9.75 10.38 28.26
CA ILE A 15 -10.23 10.63 26.90
C ILE A 15 -11.69 11.07 27.00
N ASN A 16 -12.00 12.21 26.42
CA ASN A 16 -13.35 12.74 26.36
C ASN A 16 -13.93 12.54 24.95
N LEU A 17 -15.19 12.13 24.86
CA LEU A 17 -15.94 12.21 23.61
C LEU A 17 -16.40 13.67 23.45
N VAL A 18 -15.96 14.34 22.37
CA VAL A 18 -16.29 15.74 22.09
C VAL A 18 -17.58 15.82 21.27
N SER A 19 -17.66 15.06 20.19
CA SER A 19 -18.82 15.01 19.32
C SER A 19 -18.86 13.71 18.54
N TYR A 20 -20.05 13.40 18.02
CA TYR A 20 -20.24 12.38 17.00
C TYR A 20 -21.40 12.80 16.10
N GLU A 21 -21.31 12.47 14.81
CA GLU A 21 -22.39 12.67 13.84
C GLU A 21 -22.50 11.45 12.94
N ASP A 22 -23.73 11.07 12.56
CA ASP A 22 -23.94 10.09 11.51
C ASP A 22 -23.70 10.72 10.13
N THR A 23 -23.17 9.93 9.21
CA THR A 23 -22.90 10.38 7.85
C THR A 23 -22.96 9.22 6.87
N ILE A 24 -22.98 9.56 5.59
CA ILE A 24 -22.91 8.59 4.49
C ILE A 24 -21.61 8.81 3.74
N PHE A 25 -20.72 7.83 3.79
CA PHE A 25 -19.47 7.83 3.05
C PHE A 25 -19.68 7.23 1.65
N ASN A 26 -18.94 7.75 0.66
CA ASN A 26 -19.08 7.33 -0.73
C ASN A 26 -18.35 6.01 -1.05
N ASP A 27 -17.45 5.58 -0.17
CA ASP A 27 -16.66 4.36 -0.30
C ASP A 27 -16.30 3.78 1.06
N SER A 28 -15.61 2.63 1.06
CA SER A 28 -15.16 1.96 2.27
C SER A 28 -13.95 2.62 2.94
N SER A 29 -13.44 3.76 2.44
CA SER A 29 -12.41 4.55 3.12
C SER A 29 -12.96 5.39 4.25
N LEU A 30 -14.29 5.43 4.39
CA LEU A 30 -14.98 6.26 5.37
C LEU A 30 -14.52 7.73 5.28
N GLY A 31 -14.19 8.23 4.09
CA GLY A 31 -13.69 9.60 3.89
C GLY A 31 -12.27 9.86 4.39
N CYS A 32 -11.53 8.84 4.83
CA CYS A 32 -10.17 8.90 5.32
C CYS A 32 -9.27 7.90 4.57
N PRO A 33 -9.02 8.09 3.27
CA PRO A 33 -8.26 7.15 2.46
C PRO A 33 -6.79 7.11 2.90
N GLU A 34 -6.31 5.92 3.27
CA GLU A 34 -4.90 5.67 3.48
C GLU A 34 -4.13 5.70 2.14
N PRO A 35 -2.95 6.33 2.09
CA PRO A 35 -2.08 6.29 0.91
C PRO A 35 -1.79 4.85 0.47
N GLY A 36 -1.86 4.59 -0.84
CA GLY A 36 -1.61 3.30 -1.45
C GLY A 36 -2.69 2.23 -1.22
N LYS A 37 -3.76 2.50 -0.45
CA LYS A 37 -4.83 1.52 -0.27
C LYS A 37 -5.91 1.59 -1.36
N PHE A 38 -6.48 0.43 -1.66
CA PHE A 38 -7.65 0.33 -2.53
C PHE A 38 -8.93 0.20 -1.68
N TYR A 39 -9.92 1.02 -1.97
CA TYR A 39 -11.21 1.03 -1.27
C TYR A 39 -12.37 0.66 -2.19
N ALA A 40 -13.29 -0.13 -1.66
CA ALA A 40 -14.49 -0.53 -2.38
C ALA A 40 -15.41 0.68 -2.57
N GLN A 41 -15.90 0.89 -3.79
CA GLN A 41 -16.83 1.96 -4.16
C GLN A 41 -18.25 1.62 -3.71
N VAL A 42 -18.45 1.54 -2.39
CA VAL A 42 -19.71 1.21 -1.75
C VAL A 42 -20.14 2.32 -0.80
N ILE A 43 -21.38 2.79 -0.98
CA ILE A 43 -21.99 3.77 -0.09
C ILE A 43 -22.06 3.14 1.31
N THR A 44 -21.38 3.75 2.27
CA THR A 44 -21.19 3.22 3.62
C THR A 44 -21.73 4.20 4.65
N PRO A 45 -22.90 3.94 5.26
CA PRO A 45 -23.37 4.69 6.43
C PRO A 45 -22.42 4.48 7.61
N GLY A 46 -22.18 5.53 8.37
CA GLY A 46 -21.22 5.48 9.46
C GLY A 46 -21.25 6.70 10.37
N TRP A 47 -20.22 6.80 11.18
CA TRP A 47 -20.07 7.85 12.19
C TRP A 47 -18.77 8.60 11.95
N LYS A 48 -18.80 9.92 12.15
CA LYS A 48 -17.59 10.70 12.45
C LYS A 48 -17.55 10.96 13.95
N ILE A 49 -16.44 10.67 14.58
CA ILE A 49 -16.31 10.67 16.04
C ILE A 49 -15.08 11.50 16.42
N MET A 50 -15.28 12.51 17.26
CA MET A 50 -14.22 13.38 17.74
C MET A 50 -13.95 13.09 19.21
N PHE A 51 -12.71 12.71 19.52
CA PHE A 51 -12.22 12.56 20.90
C PHE A 51 -11.26 13.69 21.25
N GLU A 52 -11.19 14.03 22.53
CA GLU A 52 -10.18 14.92 23.09
C GLU A 52 -9.34 14.17 24.12
N ALA A 53 -8.03 14.31 24.03
CA ALA A 53 -7.09 13.76 25.00
C ALA A 53 -5.86 14.65 25.07
N ASP A 54 -5.46 15.01 26.30
CA ASP A 54 -4.34 15.90 26.59
C ASP A 54 -4.36 17.20 25.74
N GLY A 55 -5.55 17.79 25.54
CA GLY A 55 -5.74 19.02 24.79
C GLY A 55 -5.68 18.89 23.26
N ASN A 56 -5.55 17.68 22.73
CA ASN A 56 -5.54 17.39 21.29
C ASN A 56 -6.83 16.71 20.85
N ILE A 57 -7.27 17.01 19.63
CA ILE A 57 -8.46 16.42 19.01
C ILE A 57 -8.06 15.25 18.11
N TYR A 58 -8.78 14.15 18.23
CA TYR A 58 -8.61 12.93 17.45
C TYR A 58 -9.91 12.55 16.76
N GLU A 59 -9.89 12.54 15.44
CA GLU A 59 -10.97 12.16 14.54
C GLU A 59 -10.87 10.68 14.16
N TYR A 60 -11.95 9.96 14.41
CA TYR A 60 -12.14 8.57 14.01
C TYR A 60 -13.42 8.44 13.21
N HIS A 61 -13.37 7.77 12.08
CA HIS A 61 -14.56 7.41 11.33
C HIS A 61 -14.82 5.92 11.45
N SER A 62 -16.09 5.52 11.60
CA SER A 62 -16.48 4.11 11.67
C SER A 62 -17.65 3.82 10.75
N ASN A 63 -17.84 2.55 10.39
CA ASN A 63 -19.13 2.09 9.87
C ASN A 63 -20.21 2.13 10.96
N ILE A 64 -21.47 1.98 10.56
CA ILE A 64 -22.63 2.20 11.44
C ILE A 64 -22.64 1.29 12.68
N ASP A 65 -22.15 0.05 12.57
CA ASP A 65 -22.10 -0.93 13.65
C ASP A 65 -20.80 -0.91 14.47
N GLY A 66 -19.84 -0.06 14.07
CA GLY A 66 -18.55 0.12 14.74
C GLY A 66 -17.58 -1.06 14.58
N SER A 67 -17.87 -2.06 13.74
CA SER A 67 -16.98 -3.20 13.49
C SER A 67 -15.73 -2.83 12.68
N TYR A 68 -15.78 -1.72 11.95
CA TYR A 68 -14.67 -1.17 11.19
C TYR A 68 -14.52 0.32 11.46
N TYR A 69 -13.30 0.79 11.67
CA TYR A 69 -12.99 2.19 11.88
C TYR A 69 -11.62 2.57 11.33
N ILE A 70 -11.42 3.87 11.09
CA ILE A 70 -10.17 4.48 10.64
C ILE A 70 -9.83 5.64 11.58
N ASP A 71 -8.57 5.69 12.01
CA ASP A 71 -7.99 6.85 12.70
C ASP A 71 -7.58 7.89 11.65
N CYS A 72 -8.47 8.83 11.38
CA CYS A 72 -8.26 9.87 10.37
C CYS A 72 -7.15 10.84 10.78
N THR A 73 -6.98 11.07 12.09
CA THR A 73 -5.94 11.97 12.61
C THR A 73 -4.53 11.45 12.34
N SER A 74 -4.33 10.13 12.42
CA SER A 74 -3.05 9.51 12.06
C SER A 74 -2.65 9.70 10.60
N LEU A 75 -3.60 9.96 9.71
CA LEU A 75 -3.33 10.10 8.28
C LEU A 75 -2.84 11.51 7.90
N ASN A 76 -3.17 12.51 8.72
CA ASN A 76 -2.88 13.92 8.42
C ASN A 76 -1.39 14.27 8.38
N ASN A 77 -0.52 13.48 9.02
CA ASN A 77 0.92 13.73 9.13
C ASN A 77 1.77 12.67 8.43
N LEU A 78 1.18 11.87 7.53
CA LEU A 78 1.95 10.88 6.78
C LEU A 78 2.82 11.56 5.73
N GLU A 79 4.12 11.29 5.75
CA GLU A 79 4.99 11.61 4.62
C GLU A 79 4.65 10.67 3.47
N THR A 80 4.32 11.24 2.32
CA THR A 80 3.94 10.49 1.12
C THR A 80 4.68 10.97 -0.11
N VAL A 81 4.74 10.11 -1.12
CA VAL A 81 5.28 10.42 -2.44
C VAL A 81 4.45 9.73 -3.51
N ASN A 82 4.40 10.28 -4.73
CA ASN A 82 3.95 9.53 -5.90
C ASN A 82 5.16 8.88 -6.56
N ALA A 83 5.25 7.55 -6.56
CA ALA A 83 6.42 6.83 -7.08
C ALA A 83 6.60 7.02 -8.60
N LEU A 84 5.51 7.08 -9.36
CA LEU A 84 5.57 7.32 -10.80
C LEU A 84 6.24 8.66 -11.11
N GLU A 85 5.83 9.72 -10.40
CA GLU A 85 6.40 11.07 -10.53
C GLU A 85 7.84 11.13 -10.03
N GLN A 86 8.08 10.69 -8.79
CA GLN A 86 9.37 10.82 -8.10
C GLN A 86 10.52 10.12 -8.82
N PHE A 87 10.25 8.95 -9.41
CA PHE A 87 11.26 8.15 -10.10
C PHE A 87 11.18 8.30 -11.63
N ASN A 88 10.25 9.12 -12.13
CA ASN A 88 10.01 9.36 -13.55
C ASN A 88 9.84 8.03 -14.32
N LEU A 89 8.86 7.24 -13.89
CA LEU A 89 8.59 5.90 -14.44
C LEU A 89 7.64 5.90 -15.65
N TYR A 90 7.45 7.05 -16.29
CA TYR A 90 6.52 7.21 -17.40
C TYR A 90 7.02 6.54 -18.67
N ASN A 91 6.16 5.74 -19.31
CA ASN A 91 6.39 5.14 -20.64
C ASN A 91 7.71 4.36 -20.76
N PRO A 92 7.98 3.36 -19.90
CA PRO A 92 9.12 2.47 -20.10
C PRO A 92 8.95 1.68 -21.41
N GLU A 93 10.06 1.36 -22.07
CA GLU A 93 10.05 0.51 -23.27
C GLU A 93 9.71 -0.93 -22.92
N LYS A 94 10.20 -1.39 -21.76
CA LYS A 94 9.94 -2.72 -21.23
C LYS A 94 9.81 -2.67 -19.71
N VAL A 95 9.04 -3.60 -19.18
CA VAL A 95 8.99 -3.88 -17.73
C VAL A 95 9.18 -5.38 -17.54
N ASP A 96 10.28 -5.73 -16.89
CA ASP A 96 10.61 -7.11 -16.55
C ASP A 96 10.40 -7.34 -15.06
N ILE A 97 9.67 -8.40 -14.72
CA ILE A 97 9.47 -8.84 -13.35
C ILE A 97 10.34 -10.07 -13.12
N PHE A 98 11.04 -10.10 -11.99
CA PHE A 98 11.90 -11.19 -11.56
C PHE A 98 11.44 -11.69 -10.18
N ARG A 99 11.62 -12.98 -9.94
CA ARG A 99 11.34 -13.62 -8.64
C ARG A 99 12.63 -14.15 -8.02
N LEU A 100 12.81 -13.94 -6.73
CA LEU A 100 13.90 -14.51 -5.96
C LEU A 100 13.75 -16.04 -5.92
N ASN A 101 14.79 -16.75 -6.31
CA ASN A 101 14.90 -18.20 -6.23
C ASN A 101 16.33 -18.56 -5.83
N ASN A 102 16.51 -19.22 -4.68
CA ASN A 102 17.81 -19.63 -4.15
C ASN A 102 18.86 -18.51 -4.14
N GLY A 103 18.47 -17.30 -3.73
CA GLY A 103 19.37 -16.15 -3.61
C GLY A 103 19.61 -15.38 -4.91
N GLN A 104 19.00 -15.78 -6.03
CA GLN A 104 19.11 -15.08 -7.31
C GLN A 104 17.74 -14.66 -7.84
N PHE A 105 17.64 -13.46 -8.39
CA PHE A 105 16.45 -13.01 -9.12
C PHE A 105 16.43 -13.62 -10.53
N LEU A 106 15.48 -14.52 -10.79
CA LEU A 106 15.27 -15.14 -12.09
C LEU A 106 14.09 -14.46 -12.82
N PRO A 107 14.12 -14.33 -14.16
CA PRO A 107 13.01 -13.75 -14.92
C PRO A 107 11.70 -14.50 -14.63
N LEU A 108 10.65 -13.74 -14.31
CA LEU A 108 9.29 -14.25 -14.11
C LEU A 108 8.45 -14.00 -15.35
N ILE A 109 8.40 -12.74 -15.82
CA ILE A 109 7.62 -12.32 -16.97
C ILE A 109 8.18 -11.00 -17.55
N GLU A 110 8.15 -10.86 -18.87
CA GLU A 110 8.26 -9.58 -19.59
C GLU A 110 6.84 -9.12 -19.93
N LEU A 111 6.45 -7.94 -19.45
CA LEU A 111 5.09 -7.42 -19.64
C LEU A 111 4.85 -6.96 -21.09
N ASN A 112 3.66 -7.20 -21.63
CA ASN A 112 3.25 -6.62 -22.91
C ASN A 112 2.80 -5.14 -22.75
N GLU A 113 2.53 -4.46 -23.87
CA GLU A 113 2.20 -3.02 -23.87
C GLU A 113 1.00 -2.64 -22.97
N ASP A 114 -0.10 -3.40 -23.02
CA ASP A 114 -1.28 -3.15 -22.18
C ASP A 114 -1.00 -3.41 -20.69
N GLU A 115 -0.19 -4.43 -20.41
CA GLU A 115 0.25 -4.77 -19.05
C GLU A 115 1.19 -3.72 -18.48
N ILE A 116 2.14 -3.21 -19.27
CA ILE A 116 3.05 -2.13 -18.88
C ILE A 116 2.24 -0.91 -18.46
N LYS A 117 1.28 -0.49 -19.29
CA LYS A 117 0.41 0.65 -18.96
C LYS A 117 -0.30 0.44 -17.62
N THR A 118 -0.99 -0.70 -17.48
CA THR A 118 -1.72 -1.03 -16.24
C THR A 118 -0.80 -1.07 -15.01
N PHE A 119 0.41 -1.61 -15.18
CA PHE A 119 1.37 -1.77 -14.10
C PHE A 119 1.98 -0.43 -13.66
N VAL A 120 2.37 0.42 -14.61
CA VAL A 120 2.88 1.77 -14.33
C VAL A 120 1.82 2.61 -13.63
N GLU A 121 0.55 2.54 -14.07
CA GLU A 121 -0.52 3.29 -13.40
C GLU A 121 -0.84 2.79 -11.99
N SER A 122 -0.50 1.54 -11.65
CA SER A 122 -0.63 1.06 -10.27
C SER A 122 0.27 1.82 -9.28
N LEU A 123 1.33 2.47 -9.77
CA LEU A 123 2.26 3.30 -8.99
C LEU A 123 1.89 4.79 -8.99
N ASN A 124 0.83 5.18 -9.71
CA ASN A 124 0.37 6.56 -9.83
C ASN A 124 -0.60 6.94 -8.70
N SER A 125 -0.15 6.79 -7.46
CA SER A 125 -0.90 7.21 -6.27
C SER A 125 0.05 7.57 -5.14
N PRO A 126 -0.36 8.42 -4.18
CA PRO A 126 0.42 8.69 -2.99
C PRO A 126 0.67 7.40 -2.21
N ILE A 127 1.93 7.14 -1.87
CA ILE A 127 2.36 6.01 -1.02
C ILE A 127 3.14 6.52 0.17
N LYS A 128 3.06 5.80 1.29
CA LYS A 128 3.75 6.17 2.53
C LYS A 128 5.26 5.97 2.37
N ILE A 129 6.03 6.98 2.76
CA ILE A 129 7.48 6.86 2.95
C ILE A 129 7.71 6.23 4.31
N ILE A 130 8.58 5.22 4.37
CA ILE A 130 8.93 4.51 5.60
C ILE A 130 10.46 4.44 5.73
N GLU A 131 10.93 4.31 6.96
CA GLU A 131 12.34 4.02 7.23
C GLU A 131 12.71 2.65 6.67
N LYS A 132 13.94 2.51 6.16
CA LYS A 132 14.43 1.20 5.70
C LYS A 132 14.54 0.25 6.88
N GLU A 133 13.93 -0.91 6.72
CA GLU A 133 14.06 -2.06 7.64
C GLU A 133 14.71 -3.23 6.89
N ASN A 134 15.20 -4.23 7.62
CA ASN A 134 15.68 -5.45 7.00
C ASN A 134 14.51 -6.19 6.31
N CYS A 135 14.54 -6.22 4.98
CA CYS A 135 13.55 -6.90 4.15
C CYS A 135 14.27 -7.80 3.13
N ASN A 136 14.01 -9.12 3.20
CA ASN A 136 14.38 -10.03 2.13
C ASN A 136 13.34 -9.93 1.02
N PHE A 137 13.65 -9.21 -0.05
CA PHE A 137 12.71 -8.98 -1.14
C PHE A 137 12.51 -10.22 -2.03
N LEU A 138 11.25 -10.57 -2.26
CA LEU A 138 10.86 -11.70 -3.12
C LEU A 138 10.82 -11.37 -4.60
N TYR A 139 10.61 -10.10 -4.95
CA TYR A 139 10.49 -9.66 -6.34
C TYR A 139 11.41 -8.49 -6.63
N LYS A 140 11.88 -8.44 -7.87
CA LYS A 140 12.54 -7.28 -8.45
C LYS A 140 11.79 -6.93 -9.72
N VAL A 141 11.41 -5.67 -9.87
CA VAL A 141 10.83 -5.12 -11.09
C VAL A 141 11.84 -4.19 -11.73
N THR A 142 12.11 -4.35 -13.02
CA THR A 142 13.04 -3.49 -13.76
C THR A 142 12.28 -2.74 -14.84
N PHE A 143 12.24 -1.43 -14.72
CA PHE A 143 11.73 -0.50 -15.73
C PHE A 143 12.88 -0.13 -16.65
N ILE A 144 12.73 -0.43 -17.95
CA ILE A 144 13.77 -0.24 -18.96
C ILE A 144 13.37 0.92 -19.85
N PHE A 145 14.25 1.91 -19.97
CA PHE A 145 14.12 3.07 -20.86
C PHE A 145 15.30 3.08 -21.85
N ASN A 146 15.22 3.96 -22.85
CA ASN A 146 16.27 4.11 -23.86
C ASN A 146 17.66 4.39 -23.28
N ASP A 147 17.73 5.14 -22.18
CA ASP A 147 18.96 5.71 -21.63
C ASP A 147 19.31 5.17 -20.23
N ARG A 148 18.36 4.53 -19.55
CA ARG A 148 18.50 4.10 -18.16
C ARG A 148 17.58 2.95 -17.80
N ASN A 149 17.93 2.25 -16.73
CA ASN A 149 17.07 1.28 -16.07
C ASN A 149 16.83 1.71 -14.62
N ILE A 150 15.65 1.43 -14.09
CA ILE A 150 15.32 1.60 -12.68
C ILE A 150 14.82 0.27 -12.14
N SER A 151 15.45 -0.22 -11.07
CA SER A 151 14.97 -1.40 -10.35
C SER A 151 14.23 -1.02 -9.07
N LEU A 152 13.08 -1.67 -8.86
CA LEU A 152 12.29 -1.69 -7.64
C LEU A 152 12.35 -3.09 -7.04
N PHE A 153 12.91 -3.22 -5.85
CA PHE A 153 12.78 -4.43 -5.04
C PHE A 153 11.48 -4.35 -4.25
N SER A 154 10.69 -5.41 -4.24
CA SER A 154 9.32 -5.36 -3.70
C SER A 154 8.91 -6.65 -3.02
N ILE A 155 8.07 -6.49 -1.98
CA ILE A 155 7.45 -7.54 -1.16
C ILE A 155 8.49 -8.32 -0.36
N CYS A 156 8.41 -8.21 0.97
CA CYS A 156 9.26 -8.99 1.85
C CYS A 156 8.80 -10.45 1.94
N GLU A 157 9.71 -11.37 2.29
CA GLU A 157 9.42 -12.78 2.56
C GLU A 157 8.32 -12.99 3.63
N ASP A 158 8.18 -12.07 4.58
CA ASP A 158 7.13 -12.08 5.61
C ASP A 158 5.78 -11.54 5.12
N GLY A 159 5.68 -11.15 3.85
CA GLY A 159 4.48 -10.63 3.21
C GLY A 159 4.28 -9.12 3.35
N LYS A 160 5.17 -8.39 4.04
CA LYS A 160 5.08 -6.92 4.08
C LYS A 160 5.15 -6.34 2.68
N LYS A 161 4.24 -5.40 2.39
CA LYS A 161 4.15 -4.66 1.12
C LYS A 161 5.20 -3.55 1.00
N TYR A 162 6.45 -3.86 1.29
CA TYR A 162 7.55 -2.90 1.21
C TYR A 162 8.14 -2.85 -0.19
N GLY A 163 8.63 -1.67 -0.56
CA GLY A 163 9.33 -1.43 -1.80
C GLY A 163 10.55 -0.55 -1.60
N GLU A 164 11.63 -0.88 -2.29
CA GLU A 164 12.85 -0.09 -2.34
C GLU A 164 13.30 0.11 -3.78
N PHE A 165 13.40 1.38 -4.20
CA PHE A 165 14.03 1.70 -5.45
C PHE A 165 15.55 1.65 -5.28
N GLU A 166 16.27 1.08 -6.23
CA GLU A 166 17.74 0.96 -6.17
C GLU A 166 18.42 2.32 -5.97
N ILE A 167 17.80 3.39 -6.48
CA ILE A 167 18.28 4.78 -6.38
C ILE A 167 17.86 5.50 -5.10
N SER A 168 17.05 4.90 -4.22
CA SER A 168 16.63 5.56 -2.97
C SER A 168 17.59 5.26 -1.80
N GLU A 169 18.26 6.31 -1.32
CA GLU A 169 19.08 6.26 -0.11
C GLU A 169 18.19 6.29 1.14
N ASN A 170 18.33 5.31 2.03
CA ASN A 170 17.70 5.23 3.35
C ASN A 170 16.16 5.37 3.41
N LYS A 171 15.45 5.33 2.28
CA LYS A 171 13.99 5.34 2.20
C LYS A 171 13.45 4.06 1.56
N ALA A 172 12.42 3.51 2.17
CA ALA A 172 11.55 2.49 1.61
C ALA A 172 10.11 3.04 1.50
N PHE A 173 9.24 2.28 0.87
CA PHE A 173 7.87 2.70 0.59
C PHE A 173 6.87 1.59 0.89
N GLU A 174 5.70 1.94 1.42
CA GLU A 174 4.56 1.02 1.52
C GLU A 174 3.85 0.99 0.15
N LEU A 175 4.04 -0.09 -0.61
CA LEU A 175 3.58 -0.19 -1.99
C LEU A 175 2.06 -0.23 -2.12
N PRO A 176 1.48 0.25 -3.24
CA PRO A 176 0.03 0.26 -3.43
C PRO A 176 -0.58 -1.14 -3.46
N ASP A 177 -1.79 -1.31 -2.93
CA ASP A 177 -2.51 -2.59 -2.96
C ASP A 177 -2.76 -3.05 -4.41
N ILE A 178 -2.98 -2.11 -5.34
CA ILE A 178 -3.13 -2.41 -6.77
C ILE A 178 -1.84 -3.02 -7.34
N PHE A 179 -0.68 -2.46 -7.01
CA PHE A 179 0.62 -3.01 -7.40
C PHE A 179 0.79 -4.43 -6.85
N MET A 180 0.48 -4.63 -5.57
CA MET A 180 0.56 -5.94 -4.90
C MET A 180 -0.32 -6.99 -5.61
N ASN A 181 -1.53 -6.62 -6.00
CA ASN A 181 -2.45 -7.48 -6.73
C ASN A 181 -1.90 -7.87 -8.11
N LEU A 182 -1.27 -6.93 -8.83
CA LEU A 182 -0.65 -7.22 -10.13
C LEU A 182 0.54 -8.18 -10.00
N ILE A 183 1.45 -7.95 -9.04
CA ILE A 183 2.54 -8.90 -8.75
C ILE A 183 1.98 -10.29 -8.44
N GLY A 184 0.93 -10.38 -7.61
CA GLY A 184 0.26 -11.65 -7.30
C GLY A 184 -0.35 -12.34 -8.53
N LYS A 185 -1.00 -11.57 -9.41
CA LYS A 185 -1.53 -12.07 -10.69
C LYS A 185 -0.41 -12.67 -11.55
N TYR A 186 0.68 -11.95 -11.77
CA TYR A 186 1.78 -12.44 -12.61
C TYR A 186 2.48 -13.65 -11.99
N SER A 187 2.61 -13.68 -10.67
CA SER A 187 3.20 -14.81 -9.95
C SER A 187 2.36 -16.09 -10.04
N SER A 188 1.03 -15.97 -10.13
CA SER A 188 0.10 -17.10 -10.25
C SER A 188 -0.12 -17.57 -11.69
N SER A 189 0.25 -16.75 -12.68
CA SER A 189 0.19 -17.13 -14.11
C SER A 189 1.23 -18.18 -14.53
N LEU A 190 2.18 -18.49 -13.64
CA LEU A 190 3.04 -19.67 -13.76
C LEU A 190 2.18 -20.94 -13.63
N SER A 191 2.32 -21.86 -14.59
CA SER A 191 1.73 -23.19 -14.49
C SER A 191 2.08 -23.80 -13.13
N PHE A 192 1.06 -24.32 -12.44
CA PHE A 192 1.21 -24.93 -11.13
C PHE A 192 2.35 -25.98 -11.16
N PRO A 193 3.45 -25.80 -10.40
CA PRO A 193 4.47 -26.84 -10.31
C PRO A 193 3.83 -28.07 -9.68
N GLY A 194 3.76 -29.16 -10.44
CA GLY A 194 3.15 -30.41 -9.98
C GLY A 194 1.74 -30.71 -10.51
N LYS A 195 1.27 -30.07 -11.60
CA LYS A 195 0.13 -30.63 -12.35
C LYS A 195 0.53 -32.03 -12.84
N PRO A 196 -0.15 -33.12 -12.42
CA PRO A 196 0.12 -34.44 -12.98
C PRO A 196 -0.15 -34.43 -14.49
N SER A 197 0.71 -35.06 -15.29
CA SER A 197 0.32 -35.41 -16.65
C SER A 197 -0.84 -36.39 -16.54
N LEU A 198 -1.91 -36.13 -17.31
CA LEU A 198 -2.92 -37.16 -17.57
C LEU A 198 -2.36 -38.04 -18.68
N ASP A 199 -1.40 -38.89 -18.31
CA ASP A 199 -1.04 -40.07 -19.10
C ASP A 199 -1.94 -41.24 -18.70
#